data_AF-A0AAD2B743-F1
#
_entry.id   AF-A0AAD2B743-F1
#
_cell.length_a   1.000
_cell.length_b   1.000
_cell.length_c   1.000
_cell.angle_alpha   90.00
_cell.angle_beta   90.00
_cell.angle_gamma   90.00
#
_symmetry.space_group_name_H-M   'P 1'
#
loop_
_entity.id
_entity.type
_entity.pdbx_description
1 polymer ?
#
loop_
_entity_poly.entity_id
_entity_poly.type
_entity_poly.pdbx_seq_one_letter_code
_entity_poly.pdbx_strand_id
1 'polypeptide(L)'
;MELLTDALRQKIAQLVAIDKARQAAIPTTGLSYFSKDEKQVWARQEFGRHAQTIADVLDGLTDAELTFVAALAMYGTPHGSLDGNTKFADALAEAGEFVSKSARDQVISNLAPKQFSAYLLAGLKRAQLD
;
A
#
# COMPACT_ATOMS: atom_id res chain seq x y z
N MET A 1 2.74 18.09 14.61
CA MET A 1 2.60 16.76 13.99
C MET A 1 3.69 16.63 12.93
N GLU A 2 4.86 16.10 13.26
CA GLU A 2 5.82 15.64 12.24
C GLU A 2 5.80 14.11 12.23
N LEU A 3 4.68 13.54 11.76
CA LEU A 3 4.58 12.09 11.54
C LEU A 3 5.30 11.67 10.25
N LEU A 4 5.50 12.60 9.32
CA LEU A 4 6.13 12.35 8.02
C LEU A 4 7.59 12.78 8.03
N THR A 5 8.44 11.92 8.59
CA THR A 5 9.90 12.11 8.55
C THR A 5 10.46 11.85 7.15
N ASP A 6 11.67 12.33 6.86
CA ASP A 6 12.35 12.03 5.60
C ASP A 6 12.55 10.53 5.38
N ALA A 7 12.84 9.80 6.47
CA ALA A 7 12.96 8.34 6.43
C ALA A 7 11.63 7.67 6.03
N LEU A 8 10.49 8.15 6.55
CA LEU A 8 9.18 7.63 6.16
C LEU A 8 8.82 8.01 4.72
N ARG A 9 9.18 9.22 4.26
CA ARG A 9 9.02 9.63 2.84
C ARG A 9 9.77 8.69 1.91
N GLN A 10 11.01 8.32 2.25
CA GLN A 10 11.80 7.36 1.46
C GLN A 10 11.15 5.97 1.41
N LYS A 11 10.65 5.47 2.56
CA LYS A 11 9.93 4.18 2.62
C LYS A 11 8.63 4.21 1.79
N ILE A 12 7.87 5.30 1.84
CA ILE A 12 6.67 5.50 1.00
C ILE A 12 7.05 5.52 -0.49
N ALA A 13 8.10 6.24 -0.86
CA ALA A 13 8.60 6.27 -2.24
C ALA A 13 9.04 4.88 -2.72
N GLN A 14 9.68 4.10 -1.85
CA GLN A 14 10.06 2.72 -2.12
C GLN A 14 8.83 1.83 -2.35
N LEU A 15 7.80 1.90 -1.49
CA LEU A 15 6.53 1.18 -1.67
C LEU A 15 5.87 1.53 -3.01
N VAL A 16 5.84 2.82 -3.36
CA VAL A 16 5.30 3.30 -4.64
C VAL A 16 6.10 2.76 -5.82
N ALA A 17 7.44 2.76 -5.74
CA ALA A 17 8.30 2.26 -6.82
C ALA A 17 8.13 0.75 -7.05
N ILE A 18 8.06 -0.04 -5.97
CA ILE A 18 7.86 -1.48 -6.05
C ILE A 18 6.46 -1.78 -6.62
N ASP A 19 5.42 -1.08 -6.17
CA ASP A 19 4.08 -1.27 -6.73
C ASP A 19 4.02 -0.87 -8.21
N LYS A 20 4.69 0.20 -8.64
CA LYS A 20 4.77 0.54 -10.08
C LYS A 20 5.38 -0.62 -10.90
N ALA A 21 6.46 -1.24 -10.40
CA ALA A 21 7.05 -2.41 -11.03
C ALA A 21 6.09 -3.61 -11.03
N ARG A 22 5.39 -3.84 -9.91
CA ARG A 22 4.34 -4.87 -9.80
C ARG A 22 3.23 -4.69 -10.82
N GLN A 23 2.71 -3.47 -10.98
CA GLN A 23 1.67 -3.16 -11.96
C GLN A 23 2.18 -3.30 -13.39
N ALA A 24 3.44 -2.93 -13.66
CA ALA A 24 4.05 -3.09 -14.98
C ALA A 24 4.28 -4.57 -15.36
N ALA A 25 4.40 -5.47 -14.39
CA ALA A 25 4.47 -6.91 -14.63
C ALA A 25 3.13 -7.52 -15.08
N ILE A 26 2.00 -6.81 -14.93
CA ILE A 26 0.69 -7.27 -15.36
C ILE A 26 0.59 -7.10 -16.88
N PRO A 27 0.38 -8.18 -17.67
CA PRO A 27 0.15 -8.05 -19.11
C PRO A 27 -1.08 -7.18 -19.40
N THR A 28 -1.13 -6.55 -20.57
CA THR A 28 -2.28 -5.72 -20.99
C THR A 28 -3.59 -6.50 -21.06
N THR A 29 -3.52 -7.82 -21.28
CA THR A 29 -4.67 -8.74 -21.26
C THR A 29 -5.04 -9.22 -19.86
N GLY A 30 -4.32 -8.75 -18.83
CA GLY A 30 -4.42 -9.19 -17.45
C GLY A 30 -3.53 -10.40 -17.11
N LEU A 31 -3.47 -10.69 -15.81
CA LEU A 31 -2.83 -11.89 -15.27
C LEU A 31 -3.85 -13.02 -15.15
N SER A 32 -3.57 -14.16 -15.76
CA SER A 32 -4.38 -15.37 -15.63
C SER A 32 -3.68 -16.41 -14.75
N TYR A 33 -4.31 -16.75 -13.62
CA TYR A 33 -3.82 -17.78 -12.70
C TYR A 33 -3.90 -19.21 -13.23
N PHE A 34 -4.65 -19.45 -14.31
CA PHE A 34 -4.82 -20.78 -14.88
C PHE A 34 -4.10 -20.96 -16.23
N SER A 35 -3.57 -19.87 -16.80
CA SER A 35 -2.82 -19.96 -18.05
C SER A 35 -1.55 -20.78 -17.87
N LYS A 36 -1.21 -21.60 -18.87
CA LYS A 36 0.08 -22.31 -18.97
C LYS A 36 1.07 -21.60 -19.90
N ASP A 37 0.65 -20.50 -20.52
CA ASP A 37 1.52 -19.67 -21.36
C ASP A 37 2.73 -19.19 -20.55
N GLU A 38 3.93 -19.36 -21.11
CA GLU A 38 5.18 -19.06 -20.41
C GLU A 38 5.27 -17.58 -19.98
N LYS A 39 4.76 -16.66 -20.80
CA LYS A 39 4.74 -15.23 -20.46
C LYS A 39 3.80 -14.95 -19.29
N GLN A 40 2.66 -15.64 -19.24
CA GLN A 40 1.73 -15.57 -18.10
C GLN A 40 2.29 -16.21 -16.82
N VAL A 41 3.05 -17.30 -16.93
CA VAL A 41 3.78 -17.89 -15.78
C VAL A 41 4.81 -16.91 -15.25
N TRP A 42 5.66 -16.37 -16.11
CA TRP A 42 6.69 -15.41 -15.74
C TRP A 42 6.11 -14.14 -15.11
N ALA A 43 5.06 -13.57 -15.72
CA ALA A 43 4.39 -12.38 -15.20
C ALA A 43 3.81 -12.59 -13.78
N ARG A 44 3.26 -13.77 -13.46
CA ARG A 44 2.81 -14.11 -12.10
C ARG A 44 3.97 -14.24 -11.11
N GLN A 45 5.08 -14.82 -11.53
CA GLN A 45 6.27 -14.94 -10.68
C GLN A 45 6.83 -13.56 -10.32
N GLU A 46 6.97 -12.66 -11.30
CA GLU A 46 7.41 -11.29 -11.06
C GLU A 46 6.41 -10.51 -10.21
N PHE A 47 5.12 -10.62 -10.49
CA PHE A 47 4.07 -10.02 -9.66
C PHE A 47 4.16 -10.49 -8.20
N GLY A 48 4.30 -11.80 -7.99
CA GLY A 48 4.46 -12.41 -6.67
C GLY A 48 5.72 -11.95 -5.95
N ARG A 49 6.86 -11.86 -6.67
CA ARG A 49 8.12 -11.35 -6.12
C ARG A 49 7.97 -9.92 -5.62
N HIS A 50 7.34 -9.04 -6.40
CA HIS A 50 7.09 -7.67 -5.99
C HIS A 50 6.08 -7.57 -4.83
N ALA A 51 5.05 -8.42 -4.81
CA ALA A 51 4.11 -8.49 -3.69
C ALA A 51 4.82 -8.89 -2.39
N GLN A 52 5.74 -9.86 -2.45
CA GLN A 52 6.57 -10.23 -1.30
C GLN A 52 7.47 -9.07 -0.87
N THR A 53 8.16 -8.41 -1.80
CA THR A 53 9.02 -7.26 -1.46
C THR A 53 8.22 -6.12 -0.80
N ILE A 54 6.97 -5.90 -1.22
CA ILE A 54 6.07 -4.95 -0.54
C ILE A 54 5.80 -5.39 0.90
N ALA A 55 5.47 -6.68 1.11
CA ALA A 55 5.23 -7.21 2.45
C ALA A 55 6.47 -7.06 3.35
N ASP A 56 7.67 -7.32 2.83
CA ASP A 56 8.92 -7.16 3.57
C ASP A 56 9.17 -5.69 3.97
N VAL A 57 8.88 -4.73 3.09
CA VAL A 57 9.00 -3.30 3.41
C VAL A 57 7.98 -2.89 4.48
N LEU A 58 6.74 -3.38 4.38
CA LEU A 58 5.71 -3.13 5.38
C LEU A 58 6.10 -3.74 6.74
N ASP A 59 6.70 -4.93 6.74
CA ASP A 59 7.17 -5.59 7.96
C ASP A 59 8.36 -4.85 8.61
N GLY A 60 9.16 -4.13 7.83
CA GLY A 60 10.21 -3.25 8.35
C GLY A 60 9.72 -1.93 8.98
N LEU A 61 8.42 -1.60 8.90
CA LEU A 61 7.87 -0.36 9.44
C LEU A 61 7.65 -0.43 10.96
N THR A 62 7.92 0.65 11.69
CA THR A 62 7.39 0.78 13.05
C THR A 62 5.86 0.82 13.04
N ASP A 63 5.20 0.53 14.16
CA ASP A 63 3.73 0.58 14.22
C ASP A 63 3.17 1.97 13.87
N ALA A 64 3.87 3.05 14.28
CA ALA A 64 3.49 4.42 13.91
C ALA A 64 3.61 4.68 12.39
N GLU A 65 4.68 4.20 11.76
CA GLU A 65 4.86 4.30 10.30
C GLU A 65 3.81 3.45 9.56
N LEU A 66 3.53 2.25 10.07
CA LEU A 66 2.53 1.34 9.50
C LEU A 66 1.12 1.93 9.58
N THR A 67 0.76 2.54 10.72
CA THR A 67 -0.47 3.32 10.88
C THR A 67 -0.53 4.47 9.87
N PHE A 68 0.55 5.21 9.69
CA PHE A 68 0.59 6.32 8.75
C PHE A 68 0.41 5.86 7.29
N VAL A 69 1.09 4.78 6.89
CA VAL A 69 0.94 4.18 5.55
C VAL A 69 -0.47 3.65 5.33
N ALA A 70 -1.05 2.98 6.33
CA ALA A 70 -2.43 2.49 6.28
C ALA A 70 -3.43 3.66 6.12
N ALA A 71 -3.27 4.73 6.91
CA ALA A 71 -4.10 5.93 6.82
C ALA A 71 -4.00 6.58 5.44
N LEU A 72 -2.79 6.72 4.89
CA LEU A 72 -2.60 7.25 3.52
C LEU A 72 -3.27 6.37 2.48
N ALA A 73 -3.12 5.04 2.57
CA ALA A 73 -3.73 4.12 1.62
C ALA A 73 -5.27 4.18 1.71
N MET A 74 -5.83 4.24 2.92
CA MET A 74 -7.28 4.40 3.14
C MET A 74 -7.78 5.74 2.60
N TYR A 75 -7.14 6.84 2.97
CA TYR A 75 -7.54 8.19 2.58
C TYR A 75 -7.35 8.45 1.08
N GLY A 76 -6.37 7.80 0.46
CA GLY A 76 -6.14 7.86 -0.99
C GLY A 76 -7.00 6.90 -1.81
N THR A 77 -7.73 5.97 -1.19
CA THR A 77 -8.61 5.05 -1.92
C THR A 77 -9.85 5.80 -2.40
N PRO A 78 -10.20 5.78 -3.70
CA PRO A 78 -11.40 6.47 -4.21
C PRO A 78 -12.73 5.81 -3.80
N HIS A 79 -12.68 4.52 -3.44
CA HIS A 79 -13.83 3.67 -3.12
C HIS A 79 -13.86 3.20 -1.66
N GLY A 80 -12.86 3.57 -0.85
CA GLY A 80 -12.94 3.41 0.60
C GLY A 80 -13.93 4.42 1.12
N SER A 81 -14.77 4.09 2.10
CA SER A 81 -15.90 4.90 2.56
C SER A 81 -15.50 6.37 2.77
N LEU A 82 -15.68 7.17 1.71
CA LEU A 82 -15.55 8.63 1.76
C LEU A 82 -16.63 9.23 2.66
N ASP A 83 -17.65 8.44 2.97
CA ASP A 83 -18.70 8.78 3.92
C ASP A 83 -18.22 8.77 5.38
N GLY A 84 -17.03 8.22 5.69
CA GLY A 84 -16.49 8.15 7.06
C GLY A 84 -15.40 9.18 7.39
N ASN A 85 -14.40 9.35 6.52
CA ASN A 85 -13.19 10.12 6.83
C ASN A 85 -13.11 11.42 6.02
N THR A 86 -13.70 12.49 6.55
CA THR A 86 -13.61 13.84 5.94
C THR A 86 -12.21 14.44 6.04
N LYS A 87 -11.44 14.06 7.08
CA LYS A 87 -10.09 14.56 7.36
C LYS A 87 -9.08 13.41 7.42
N PHE A 88 -7.82 13.72 7.11
CA PHE A 88 -6.73 12.74 7.27
C PHE A 88 -6.54 12.28 8.72
N ALA A 89 -6.86 13.13 9.71
CA ALA A 89 -6.84 12.76 11.12
C ALA A 89 -7.81 11.62 11.47
N ASP A 90 -8.97 11.57 10.81
CA ASP A 90 -9.96 10.51 11.02
C ASP A 90 -9.41 9.17 10.49
N ALA A 91 -8.79 9.21 9.29
CA ALA A 91 -8.11 8.07 8.70
C ALA A 91 -6.91 7.59 9.56
N LEU A 92 -6.17 8.50 10.20
CA LEU A 92 -5.10 8.16 11.14
C LEU A 92 -5.64 7.47 12.40
N ALA A 93 -6.78 7.93 12.93
CA ALA A 93 -7.40 7.32 14.09
C ALA A 93 -7.91 5.90 13.77
N GLU A 94 -8.61 5.73 12.66
CA GLU A 94 -9.12 4.42 12.21
C GLU A 94 -7.97 3.45 11.88
N ALA A 95 -6.94 3.91 11.18
CA ALA A 95 -5.75 3.11 10.92
C ALA A 95 -5.01 2.75 12.22
N GLY A 96 -4.95 3.66 13.19
CA GLY A 96 -4.35 3.41 14.50
C GLY A 96 -5.12 2.35 15.28
N GLU A 97 -6.45 2.40 15.25
CA GLU A 97 -7.31 1.37 15.84
C GLU A 97 -7.09 0.00 15.18
N PHE A 98 -7.04 -0.04 13.84
CA PHE A 98 -6.78 -1.27 13.09
C PHE A 98 -5.41 -1.86 13.44
N VAL A 99 -4.34 -1.05 13.39
CA VAL A 99 -2.97 -1.51 13.69
C VAL A 99 -2.82 -1.99 15.13
N SER A 100 -3.47 -1.32 16.09
CA SER A 100 -3.37 -1.70 17.51
C SER A 100 -4.18 -2.94 17.89
N LYS A 101 -5.28 -3.24 17.18
CA LYS A 101 -6.17 -4.37 17.48
C LYS A 101 -5.89 -5.63 16.66
N SER A 102 -5.21 -5.51 15.53
CA SER A 102 -4.89 -6.63 14.65
C SER A 102 -3.47 -7.14 14.87
N ALA A 103 -3.26 -8.42 14.62
CA ALA A 103 -1.91 -8.95 14.49
C ALA A 103 -1.19 -8.26 13.32
N ARG A 104 0.11 -8.01 13.46
CA ARG A 104 0.92 -7.34 12.43
C ARG A 104 0.78 -7.98 11.05
N ASP A 105 0.87 -9.31 10.98
CA ASP A 105 0.72 -10.08 9.74
C ASP A 105 -0.64 -9.87 9.07
N GLN A 106 -1.70 -9.66 9.87
CA GLN A 106 -3.04 -9.36 9.36
C GLN A 106 -3.10 -7.95 8.75
N VAL A 107 -2.47 -6.97 9.38
CA VAL A 107 -2.35 -5.60 8.83
C VAL A 107 -1.59 -5.64 7.51
N ILE A 108 -0.43 -6.30 7.49
CA ILE A 108 0.41 -6.42 6.28
C ILE A 108 -0.38 -7.15 5.18
N SER A 109 -1.06 -8.24 5.49
CA SER A 109 -1.89 -8.98 4.52
C SER A 109 -3.04 -8.15 3.96
N ASN A 110 -3.59 -7.19 4.72
CA ASN A 110 -4.60 -6.25 4.23
C ASN A 110 -4.00 -5.17 3.32
N LEU A 111 -2.80 -4.68 3.66
CA LEU A 111 -2.17 -3.56 2.97
C LEU A 111 -1.41 -3.99 1.72
N ALA A 112 -0.67 -5.09 1.76
CA ALA A 112 0.22 -5.53 0.67
C ALA A 112 -0.48 -5.66 -0.69
N PRO A 113 -1.74 -6.13 -0.80
CA PRO A 113 -2.44 -6.19 -2.09
C PRO A 113 -2.86 -4.82 -2.66
N LYS A 114 -2.86 -3.75 -1.86
CA LYS A 114 -3.34 -2.43 -2.28
C LYS A 114 -2.43 -1.82 -3.34
N GLN A 115 -3.00 -1.03 -4.25
CA GLN A 115 -2.27 -0.34 -5.32
C GLN A 115 -1.59 0.92 -4.78
N PHE A 116 -0.47 0.77 -4.07
CA PHE A 116 0.24 1.87 -3.40
C PHE A 116 0.67 3.01 -4.33
N SER A 117 1.03 2.70 -5.58
CA SER A 117 1.35 3.69 -6.60
C SER A 117 0.21 4.65 -6.91
N ALA A 118 -1.04 4.22 -6.70
CA ALA A 118 -2.22 5.08 -6.80
C ALA A 118 -2.59 5.66 -5.42
N TYR A 119 -2.75 4.80 -4.42
CA TYR A 119 -3.39 5.20 -3.16
C TYR A 119 -2.47 6.04 -2.27
N LEU A 120 -1.17 5.74 -2.17
CA LEU A 120 -0.28 6.55 -1.31
C LEU A 120 -0.09 7.94 -1.90
N LEU A 121 0.07 8.05 -3.23
CA LEU A 121 0.20 9.34 -3.91
C LEU A 121 -1.09 10.17 -3.79
N ALA A 122 -2.25 9.54 -4.01
CA ALA A 122 -3.54 10.21 -3.82
C ALA A 122 -3.75 10.63 -2.36
N GLY A 123 -3.38 9.78 -1.40
CA GLY A 123 -3.46 10.07 0.03
C GLY A 123 -2.61 11.27 0.43
N LEU A 124 -1.35 11.32 -0.01
CA LEU A 124 -0.44 12.43 0.24
C LEU A 124 -1.00 13.74 -0.31
N LYS A 125 -1.42 13.74 -1.57
CA LYS A 125 -2.01 14.92 -2.23
C LYS A 125 -3.27 15.40 -1.51
N ARG A 126 -4.17 14.49 -1.13
CA ARG A 126 -5.41 14.84 -0.41
C ARG A 126 -5.14 15.35 1.00
N ALA A 127 -4.12 14.81 1.66
CA ALA A 127 -3.70 15.24 2.99
C ALA A 127 -2.86 16.53 2.97
N GLN A 128 -2.49 17.06 1.79
CA GLN A 128 -1.59 18.21 1.60
C GLN A 128 -0.20 17.97 2.21
N LEU A 129 0.35 16.77 1.96
CA LEU A 129 1.63 16.31 2.51
C LEU A 129 2.67 15.96 1.42
N ASP A 130 2.32 16.18 0.14
CA ASP A 130 3.19 15.94 -1.01
C ASP A 130 4.40 16.88 -1.10
#